data_AF-A0A9Q0AV97-F1
#
_entry.id   AF-A0A9Q0AV97-F1
#
_cell.length_a   1.000
_cell.length_b   1.000
_cell.length_c   1.000
_cell.angle_alpha   90.00
_cell.angle_beta   90.00
_cell.angle_gamma   90.00
#
_symmetry.space_group_name_H-M   'P 1'
#
loop_
_entity.id
_entity.type
_entity.pdbx_description
1 polymer ?
#
loop_
_entity_poly.entity_id
_entity_poly.type
_entity_poly.pdbx_seq_one_letter_code
_entity_poly.pdbx_strand_id
1 'polypeptide(L)'
;MNKSPRSIDSMLSQAVDGLGVSSYGGSLRSNGRLSPARLTLQRVYDQSQGVQPQDASKMVEMPPGPPAKGKPRLLLMGQRRSGKSSISSVVFHKLPPNETLFLESTARIQKDSMASFMDYQVWDFPGQIDFFENPNFDMDAIFGEIGALIWVIDAQDDYLEAVARLNATVLNLQRFYPNINIEVFIHKVDGLSDDYKLDIQRDITIRIQDELSDHGFENAPVTFHLTSIYNHSIFEAFSKVIQKLIPQLGTLEAMLTNLCRTCRFEKAYLFDVLSKIYIATDSATADMASYEICSDYIDVIIDITEVYGSWPRSDGQRKRLEAEPWNAKVEDQVACNWAESCMVLHDSQRPIMLREVDRYLALVAIMKEDSYDRMPLVNMNVEAVVQGVTEFFEITKSRK
;
A
#
# COMPACT_ATOMS: atom_id res chain seq x y z
N MET A 1 -39.08 -17.62 50.79
CA MET A 1 -38.56 -18.08 49.48
C MET A 1 -38.22 -16.85 48.65
N ASN A 2 -36.95 -16.46 48.63
CA ASN A 2 -36.43 -15.41 47.77
C ASN A 2 -34.92 -15.64 47.54
N LYS A 3 -34.49 -15.36 46.30
CA LYS A 3 -33.16 -15.62 45.72
C LYS A 3 -32.04 -14.73 46.27
N SER A 4 -30.80 -15.24 46.32
CA SER A 4 -29.54 -14.61 45.83
C SER A 4 -28.27 -15.38 46.28
N PRO A 5 -27.11 -15.24 45.58
CA PRO A 5 -26.16 -16.33 45.31
C PRO A 5 -24.72 -16.12 45.85
N ARG A 6 -23.90 -17.18 45.93
CA ARG A 6 -22.42 -17.16 46.08
C ARG A 6 -21.82 -18.34 45.30
N SER A 7 -21.06 -18.12 44.23
CA SER A 7 -19.61 -17.82 44.10
C SER A 7 -18.78 -19.09 43.84
N ILE A 8 -17.96 -19.03 42.79
CA ILE A 8 -17.37 -20.12 41.99
C ILE A 8 -15.90 -20.43 42.40
N ASP A 9 -15.46 -20.01 43.59
CA ASP A 9 -14.06 -20.18 44.03
C ASP A 9 -13.72 -21.55 44.63
N SER A 10 -14.63 -22.53 44.64
CA SER A 10 -14.38 -23.82 45.32
C SER A 10 -13.89 -24.98 44.43
N MET A 11 -13.55 -24.74 43.16
CA MET A 11 -13.16 -25.81 42.21
C MET A 11 -11.69 -25.82 41.75
N LEU A 12 -10.81 -24.96 42.30
CA LEU A 12 -9.39 -24.90 41.91
C LEU A 12 -8.42 -25.10 43.09
N SER A 13 -8.60 -26.16 43.88
CA SER A 13 -7.66 -26.51 44.97
C SER A 13 -7.25 -27.99 45.01
N GLN A 14 -7.32 -28.70 43.88
CA GLN A 14 -6.81 -30.08 43.77
C GLN A 14 -6.01 -30.27 42.48
N ALA A 15 -4.82 -29.65 42.38
CA ALA A 15 -3.82 -30.02 41.37
C ALA A 15 -2.43 -29.42 41.64
N VAL A 16 -2.04 -29.20 42.91
CA VAL A 16 -0.67 -28.76 43.25
C VAL A 16 -0.19 -29.54 44.46
N ASP A 17 0.19 -30.80 44.24
CA ASP A 17 1.08 -31.53 45.14
C ASP A 17 1.69 -32.70 44.38
N GLY A 18 3.00 -32.61 44.14
CA GLY A 18 3.78 -33.65 43.49
C GLY A 18 4.66 -33.09 42.39
N LEU A 19 5.79 -32.50 42.78
CA LEU A 19 7.12 -32.80 42.22
C LEU A 19 8.17 -32.00 43.01
N GLY A 20 8.98 -32.74 43.76
CA GLY A 20 10.01 -32.21 44.63
C GLY A 20 11.18 -31.57 43.87
N VAL A 21 11.74 -30.56 44.52
CA VAL A 21 12.98 -29.88 44.14
C VAL A 21 14.16 -30.82 44.41
N SER A 22 15.01 -31.03 43.40
CA SER A 22 16.42 -31.36 43.61
C SER A 22 17.28 -30.72 42.52
N SER A 23 18.23 -29.93 42.99
CA SER A 23 19.28 -29.23 42.26
C SER A 23 20.21 -30.18 41.52
N TYR A 24 20.62 -29.85 40.29
CA TYR A 24 22.01 -29.95 39.79
C TYR A 24 22.13 -29.19 38.47
N GLY A 25 23.19 -28.40 38.34
CA GLY A 25 23.47 -27.56 37.18
C GLY A 25 23.76 -28.36 35.90
N GLY A 26 23.31 -27.81 34.77
CA GLY A 26 23.58 -28.34 33.44
C GLY A 26 23.13 -27.36 32.36
N SER A 27 24.10 -26.68 31.75
CA SER A 27 23.95 -25.86 30.55
C SER A 27 23.37 -26.69 29.40
N LEU A 28 22.22 -26.27 28.85
CA LEU A 28 21.77 -26.68 27.52
C LEU A 28 20.93 -25.55 26.89
N ARG A 29 21.58 -24.86 25.94
CA ARG A 29 20.94 -23.99 24.95
C ARG A 29 19.97 -24.82 24.10
N SER A 30 18.69 -24.45 24.10
CA SER A 30 17.75 -24.86 23.04
C SER A 30 17.07 -23.61 22.48
N ASN A 31 17.40 -23.30 21.23
CA ASN A 31 16.76 -22.26 20.41
C ASN A 31 15.27 -22.61 20.18
N GLY A 32 14.38 -21.99 20.94
CA GLY A 32 12.96 -21.89 20.61
C GLY A 32 12.63 -20.42 20.33
N ARG A 33 12.38 -20.05 19.08
CA ARG A 33 11.84 -18.72 18.75
C ARG A 33 10.44 -18.61 19.37
N LEU A 34 10.30 -17.75 20.37
CA LEU A 34 9.00 -17.39 20.94
C LEU A 34 8.16 -16.68 19.88
N SER A 35 6.86 -17.01 19.81
CA SER A 35 5.93 -16.35 18.88
C SER A 35 5.71 -14.89 19.28
N PRO A 36 5.44 -13.98 18.31
CA PRO A 36 5.25 -12.55 18.57
C PRO A 36 4.18 -12.27 19.63
N ALA A 37 3.08 -13.05 19.62
CA ALA A 37 1.99 -12.92 20.59
C ALA A 37 2.42 -13.25 22.03
N ARG A 38 3.36 -14.20 22.23
CA ARG A 38 3.91 -14.51 23.56
C ARG A 38 4.82 -13.41 24.08
N LEU A 39 5.59 -12.77 23.20
CA LEU A 39 6.41 -11.61 23.55
C LEU A 39 5.56 -10.39 23.92
N THR A 40 4.42 -10.20 23.24
CA THR A 40 3.46 -9.13 23.58
C THR A 40 2.77 -9.40 24.92
N LEU A 41 2.32 -10.64 25.17
CA LEU A 41 1.74 -11.03 26.46
C LEU A 41 2.75 -10.89 27.61
N GLN A 42 4.02 -11.23 27.37
CA GLN A 42 5.07 -11.07 28.37
C GLN A 42 5.39 -9.58 28.62
N ARG A 43 5.37 -8.74 27.58
CA ARG A 43 5.48 -7.27 27.73
C ARG A 43 4.33 -6.66 28.52
N VAL A 44 3.09 -7.12 28.30
CA VAL A 44 1.91 -6.67 29.05
C VAL A 44 1.98 -7.15 30.51
N TYR A 45 2.51 -8.35 30.73
CA TYR A 45 2.74 -8.90 32.08
C TYR A 45 3.82 -8.11 32.83
N ASP A 46 4.94 -7.80 32.18
CA ASP A 46 6.04 -7.01 32.76
C ASP A 46 5.68 -5.52 32.95
N GLN A 47 4.74 -4.98 32.17
CA GLN A 47 4.18 -3.63 32.42
C GLN A 47 3.23 -3.58 33.63
N SER A 48 2.58 -4.71 33.96
CA SER A 48 1.65 -4.79 35.10
C SER A 48 2.35 -4.89 36.45
N GLN A 49 3.59 -5.36 36.49
CA GLN A 49 4.46 -5.31 37.66
C GLN A 49 5.58 -4.32 37.38
N GLY A 50 5.44 -3.08 37.85
CA GLY A 50 6.34 -1.94 37.57
C GLY A 50 7.83 -2.16 37.86
N VAL A 51 8.49 -2.97 37.05
CA VAL A 51 9.92 -3.27 37.06
C VAL A 51 10.46 -2.74 35.72
N GLN A 52 11.15 -1.60 35.78
CA GLN A 52 11.88 -1.07 34.62
C GLN A 52 13.17 -1.85 34.42
N PRO A 53 13.44 -2.44 33.25
CA PRO A 53 14.79 -2.89 32.90
C PRO A 53 15.57 -1.74 32.28
N GLN A 54 16.65 -1.33 32.96
CA GLN A 54 17.77 -0.63 32.36
C GLN A 54 18.52 -1.59 31.43
N ASP A 55 18.30 -1.50 30.12
CA ASP A 55 19.28 -1.83 29.06
C ASP A 55 18.65 -1.61 27.67
N ALA A 56 18.47 -0.34 27.29
CA ALA A 56 18.20 0.03 25.90
C ALA A 56 19.54 0.04 25.13
N SER A 57 19.99 -1.14 24.72
CA SER A 57 21.08 -1.27 23.76
C SER A 57 20.57 -0.84 22.38
N LYS A 58 21.12 0.30 21.93
CA LYS A 58 21.10 0.90 20.58
C LYS A 58 20.71 -0.10 19.49
N MET A 59 19.51 0.08 18.92
CA MET A 59 19.28 -0.29 17.53
C MET A 59 20.24 0.55 16.69
N VAL A 60 21.25 -0.11 16.12
CA VAL A 60 22.10 0.49 15.10
C VAL A 60 21.20 0.70 13.88
N GLU A 61 20.76 1.93 13.67
CA GLU A 61 20.32 2.40 12.36
C GLU A 61 21.42 2.03 11.37
N MET A 62 21.10 1.13 10.42
CA MET A 62 21.94 0.98 9.25
C MET A 62 22.02 2.35 8.57
N PRO A 63 23.22 2.87 8.29
CA PRO A 63 23.34 4.11 7.55
C PRO A 63 22.63 3.96 6.20
N PRO A 64 22.01 5.03 5.66
CA PRO A 64 21.35 4.96 4.37
C PRO A 64 22.40 4.51 3.36
N GLY A 65 22.20 3.31 2.82
CA GLY A 65 23.02 2.79 1.75
C GLY A 65 23.04 3.78 0.59
N PRO A 66 24.10 3.78 -0.24
CA PRO A 66 24.14 4.64 -1.42
C PRO A 66 22.87 4.42 -2.25
N PRO A 67 22.27 5.47 -2.83
CA PRO A 67 21.04 5.34 -3.59
C PRO A 67 21.23 4.27 -4.66
N ALA A 68 20.45 3.21 -4.57
CA ALA A 68 20.47 2.12 -5.54
C ALA A 68 20.16 2.70 -6.91
N LYS A 69 21.18 2.75 -7.77
CA LYS A 69 21.08 3.32 -9.12
C LYS A 69 20.03 2.58 -9.94
N GLY A 70 19.16 3.31 -10.62
CA GLY A 70 18.20 2.77 -11.60
C GLY A 70 16.80 2.39 -11.08
N LYS A 71 16.44 2.80 -9.85
CA LYS A 71 15.07 2.66 -9.32
C LYS A 71 14.28 3.96 -9.56
N PRO A 72 13.06 3.91 -10.11
CA PRO A 72 12.24 5.11 -10.28
C PRO A 72 11.98 5.76 -8.93
N ARG A 73 12.06 7.10 -8.89
CA ARG A 73 11.87 7.87 -7.67
C ARG A 73 10.61 8.73 -7.75
N LEU A 74 9.80 8.66 -6.70
CA LEU A 74 8.66 9.51 -6.46
C LEU A 74 9.08 10.60 -5.47
N LEU A 75 9.01 11.84 -5.92
CA LEU A 75 9.43 12.99 -5.14
C LEU A 75 8.20 13.73 -4.60
N LEU A 76 8.01 13.73 -3.28
CA LEU A 76 6.94 14.47 -2.61
C LEU A 76 7.44 15.83 -2.15
N MET A 77 6.92 16.89 -2.77
CA MET A 77 7.27 18.28 -2.50
C MET A 77 6.02 19.13 -2.22
N GLY A 78 6.20 20.28 -1.58
CA GLY A 78 5.12 21.23 -1.31
C GLY A 78 5.31 21.99 0.00
N GLN A 79 4.43 22.96 0.25
CA GLN A 79 4.50 23.85 1.40
C GLN A 79 4.50 23.14 2.75
N ARG A 80 5.05 23.78 3.79
CA ARG A 80 4.99 23.26 5.15
C ARG A 80 3.53 23.02 5.58
N ARG A 81 3.27 21.89 6.26
CA ARG A 81 1.93 21.45 6.70
C ARG A 81 0.91 21.13 5.59
N SER A 82 1.35 21.01 4.33
CA SER A 82 0.50 20.59 3.21
C SER A 82 -0.02 19.14 3.30
N GLY A 83 0.55 18.30 4.18
CA GLY A 83 0.12 16.90 4.39
C GLY A 83 0.97 15.83 3.70
N LYS A 84 2.07 16.19 3.02
CA LYS A 84 3.00 15.24 2.36
C LYS A 84 3.46 14.05 3.22
N SER A 85 3.86 14.28 4.47
CA SER A 85 4.31 13.21 5.38
C SER A 85 3.15 12.32 5.83
N SER A 86 1.96 12.90 6.02
CA SER A 86 0.72 12.17 6.28
C SER A 86 0.35 11.27 5.10
N ILE A 87 0.48 11.79 3.87
CA ILE A 87 0.26 11.03 2.63
C ILE A 87 1.21 9.82 2.57
N SER A 88 2.52 10.03 2.76
CA SER A 88 3.51 8.94 2.73
C SER A 88 3.22 7.87 3.79
N SER A 89 2.83 8.30 4.99
CA SER A 89 2.50 7.43 6.12
C SER A 89 1.25 6.59 5.86
N VAL A 90 0.18 7.18 5.33
CA VAL A 90 -1.08 6.47 5.06
C VAL A 90 -0.92 5.47 3.92
N VAL A 91 -0.28 5.89 2.82
CA VAL A 91 -0.19 5.07 1.60
C VAL A 91 0.83 3.93 1.76
N PHE A 92 2.01 4.22 2.34
CA PHE A 92 3.12 3.26 2.35
C PHE A 92 3.31 2.53 3.69
N HIS A 93 2.90 3.13 4.80
CA HIS A 93 3.04 2.52 6.13
C HIS A 93 1.73 1.97 6.69
N LYS A 94 0.62 2.07 5.93
CA LYS A 94 -0.73 1.69 6.35
C LYS A 94 -1.14 2.33 7.69
N LEU A 95 -0.63 3.53 7.98
CA LEU A 95 -1.02 4.26 9.18
C LEU A 95 -2.44 4.78 9.02
N PRO A 96 -3.33 4.59 10.00
CA PRO A 96 -4.69 5.08 9.91
C PRO A 96 -4.70 6.63 9.86
N PRO A 97 -5.56 7.26 9.04
CA PRO A 97 -5.55 8.71 8.86
C PRO A 97 -5.67 9.52 10.17
N ASN A 98 -6.40 9.00 11.16
CA ASN A 98 -6.58 9.65 12.46
C ASN A 98 -5.28 9.77 13.28
N GLU A 99 -4.34 8.83 13.09
CA GLU A 99 -3.05 8.86 13.80
C GLU A 99 -2.07 9.85 13.17
N THR A 100 -2.32 10.27 11.92
CA THR A 100 -1.43 11.21 11.21
C THR A 100 -1.39 12.60 11.84
N LEU A 101 -2.37 12.94 12.68
CA LEU A 101 -2.39 14.18 13.47
C LEU A 101 -1.22 14.29 14.44
N PHE A 102 -0.64 13.15 14.86
CA PHE A 102 0.47 13.07 15.79
C PHE A 102 1.84 13.04 15.10
N LEU A 103 1.88 13.13 13.77
CA LEU A 103 3.15 13.18 13.05
C LEU A 103 3.89 14.48 13.33
N GLU A 104 5.16 14.36 13.69
CA GLU A 104 6.04 15.50 13.87
C GLU A 104 6.39 16.16 12.52
N SER A 105 6.77 17.44 12.57
CA SER A 105 7.20 18.16 11.37
C SER A 105 8.51 17.59 10.82
N THR A 106 8.50 17.18 9.56
CA THR A 106 9.69 16.69 8.84
C THR A 106 10.79 17.75 8.79
N ALA A 107 11.90 17.49 9.49
CA ALA A 107 13.08 18.36 9.54
C ALA A 107 14.19 17.94 8.57
N ARG A 108 14.17 16.69 8.09
CA ARG A 108 15.17 16.11 7.19
C ARG A 108 14.46 15.31 6.09
N ILE A 109 15.10 15.18 4.93
CA ILE A 109 14.56 14.36 3.84
C ILE A 109 14.44 12.92 4.33
N GLN A 110 13.23 12.38 4.31
CA GLN A 110 12.98 10.97 4.58
C GLN A 110 13.01 10.21 3.26
N LYS A 111 13.72 9.08 3.23
CA LYS A 111 13.89 8.25 2.05
C LYS A 111 13.37 6.86 2.36
N ASP A 112 12.21 6.56 1.80
CA ASP A 112 11.57 5.27 2.01
C ASP A 112 11.78 4.42 0.75
N SER A 113 12.38 3.25 0.92
CA SER A 113 12.51 2.26 -0.14
C SER A 113 11.39 1.25 0.02
N MET A 114 10.48 1.19 -0.95
CA MET A 114 9.37 0.26 -0.93
C MET A 114 9.75 -1.01 -1.67
N ALA A 115 9.66 -2.15 -0.97
CA ALA A 115 9.73 -3.47 -1.58
C ALA A 115 8.31 -3.83 -2.08
N SER A 116 7.99 -3.32 -3.26
CA SER A 116 6.74 -3.59 -3.97
C SER A 116 7.06 -4.34 -5.27
N PHE A 117 6.03 -4.65 -6.05
CA PHE A 117 6.15 -5.13 -7.42
C PHE A 117 7.15 -4.30 -8.26
N MET A 118 7.11 -2.98 -8.10
CA MET A 118 8.13 -2.07 -8.62
C MET A 118 8.90 -1.50 -7.43
N ASP A 119 10.20 -1.76 -7.38
CA ASP A 119 11.07 -1.11 -6.41
C ASP A 119 11.19 0.39 -6.77
N TYR A 120 10.41 1.24 -6.11
CA TYR A 120 10.54 2.68 -6.18
C TYR A 120 10.97 3.26 -4.83
N GLN A 121 11.56 4.44 -4.88
CA GLN A 121 11.90 5.21 -3.68
C GLN A 121 10.95 6.40 -3.57
N VAL A 122 10.42 6.60 -2.36
CA VAL A 122 9.60 7.76 -2.01
C VAL A 122 10.46 8.69 -1.19
N TRP A 123 10.62 9.93 -1.66
CA TRP A 123 11.40 10.93 -0.95
C TRP A 123 10.47 12.03 -0.46
N ASP A 124 10.33 12.17 0.86
CA ASP A 124 9.55 13.24 1.50
C ASP A 124 10.48 14.41 1.82
N PHE A 125 10.20 15.57 1.19
CA PHE A 125 11.02 16.77 1.38
C PHE A 125 10.44 17.71 2.44
N PRO A 126 11.28 18.28 3.32
CA PRO A 126 10.84 19.29 4.27
C PRO A 126 10.39 20.56 3.54
N GLY A 127 9.17 21.03 3.85
CA GLY A 127 8.54 22.17 3.16
C GLY A 127 9.12 23.55 3.44
N GLN A 128 10.32 23.64 4.02
CA GLN A 128 11.05 24.89 4.31
C GLN A 128 12.29 25.08 3.45
N ILE A 129 12.74 24.04 2.75
CA ILE A 129 14.00 24.11 2.01
C ILE A 129 13.70 24.72 0.65
N ASP A 130 14.19 25.94 0.43
CA ASP A 130 14.34 26.47 -0.91
C ASP A 130 15.52 25.75 -1.59
N PHE A 131 15.16 24.92 -2.57
CA PHE A 131 16.06 24.06 -3.35
C PHE A 131 17.20 24.86 -3.98
N PHE A 132 16.92 26.11 -4.37
CA PHE A 132 17.84 26.94 -5.13
C PHE A 132 18.86 27.71 -4.28
N GLU A 133 18.65 27.79 -2.96
CA GLU A 133 19.53 28.57 -2.07
C GLU A 133 20.60 27.72 -1.37
N ASN A 134 20.43 26.38 -1.33
CA ASN A 134 21.34 25.49 -0.63
C ASN A 134 22.29 24.74 -1.60
N PRO A 135 23.55 25.18 -1.76
CA PRO A 135 24.54 24.52 -2.64
C PRO A 135 24.99 23.13 -2.16
N ASN A 136 24.49 22.65 -1.02
CA ASN A 136 24.76 21.30 -0.50
C ASN A 136 23.85 20.22 -1.08
N PHE A 137 22.80 20.59 -1.84
CA PHE A 137 21.94 19.61 -2.52
C PHE A 137 22.44 19.34 -3.93
N ASP A 138 22.92 18.11 -4.14
CA ASP A 138 23.26 17.61 -5.46
C ASP A 138 21.98 17.37 -6.26
N MET A 139 21.59 18.38 -7.05
CA MET A 139 20.42 18.35 -7.92
C MET A 139 20.47 17.17 -8.90
N ASP A 140 21.65 16.78 -9.37
CA ASP A 140 21.78 15.66 -10.30
C ASP A 140 21.61 14.32 -9.58
N ALA A 141 22.06 14.21 -8.33
CA ALA A 141 21.77 13.05 -7.51
C ALA A 141 20.30 12.95 -7.09
N ILE A 142 19.57 14.06 -6.99
CA ILE A 142 18.14 14.08 -6.62
C ILE A 142 17.27 13.85 -7.87
N PHE A 143 17.47 14.66 -8.91
CA PHE A 143 16.62 14.76 -10.11
C PHE A 143 17.02 13.83 -11.26
N GLY A 144 18.25 13.33 -11.28
CA GLY A 144 18.76 12.50 -12.39
C GLY A 144 18.08 11.14 -12.58
N GLU A 145 17.46 10.57 -11.54
CA GLU A 145 16.72 9.28 -11.60
C GLU A 145 15.23 9.44 -11.27
N ILE A 146 14.70 10.66 -11.33
CA ILE A 146 13.29 10.90 -10.99
C ILE A 146 12.37 10.30 -12.04
N GLY A 147 11.37 9.58 -11.56
CA GLY A 147 10.24 9.16 -12.37
C GLY A 147 9.15 10.24 -12.41
N ALA A 148 8.73 10.73 -11.24
CA ALA A 148 7.69 11.75 -11.13
C ALA A 148 7.90 12.68 -9.94
N LEU A 149 7.56 13.95 -10.14
CA LEU A 149 7.46 14.97 -9.11
C LEU A 149 5.99 15.14 -8.73
N ILE A 150 5.69 14.95 -7.45
CA ILE A 150 4.37 15.16 -6.85
C ILE A 150 4.43 16.43 -6.00
N TRP A 151 3.70 17.45 -6.40
CA TRP A 151 3.57 18.70 -5.66
C TRP A 151 2.24 18.76 -4.91
N VAL A 152 2.30 18.85 -3.57
CA VAL A 152 1.14 18.84 -2.70
C VAL A 152 0.76 20.28 -2.32
N ILE A 153 -0.44 20.70 -2.72
CA ILE A 153 -1.07 21.98 -2.38
C ILE A 153 -2.18 21.72 -1.37
N ASP A 154 -2.22 22.49 -0.29
CA ASP A 154 -3.33 22.45 0.66
C ASP A 154 -4.51 23.26 0.12
N ALA A 155 -5.67 22.64 -0.08
CA ALA A 155 -6.86 23.32 -0.58
C ALA A 155 -7.60 24.13 0.50
N GLN A 156 -7.26 23.95 1.78
CA GLN A 156 -7.91 24.65 2.90
C GLN A 156 -7.13 25.90 3.37
N ASP A 157 -5.87 26.04 2.95
CA ASP A 157 -5.01 27.18 3.27
C ASP A 157 -4.79 28.08 2.03
N ASP A 158 -4.09 29.20 2.21
CA ASP A 158 -3.74 30.08 1.10
C ASP A 158 -2.74 29.41 0.14
N TYR A 159 -3.23 28.99 -1.02
CA TYR A 159 -2.45 28.29 -2.05
C TYR A 159 -1.67 29.23 -2.98
N LEU A 160 -1.81 30.56 -2.88
CA LEU A 160 -1.12 31.52 -3.75
C LEU A 160 0.40 31.35 -3.72
N GLU A 161 0.98 31.28 -2.52
CA GLU A 161 2.42 31.07 -2.36
C GLU A 161 2.83 29.67 -2.87
N ALA A 162 1.95 28.66 -2.76
CA ALA A 162 2.24 27.29 -3.18
C ALA A 162 2.33 27.21 -4.70
N VAL A 163 1.45 27.92 -5.39
CA VAL A 163 1.42 28.04 -6.85
C VAL A 163 2.67 28.79 -7.34
N ALA A 164 3.02 29.93 -6.74
CA ALA A 164 4.21 30.68 -7.13
C ALA A 164 5.50 29.85 -6.97
N ARG A 165 5.64 29.12 -5.85
CA ARG A 165 6.79 28.21 -5.63
C ARG A 165 6.81 27.03 -6.60
N LEU A 166 5.64 26.48 -6.93
CA LEU A 166 5.51 25.41 -7.93
C LEU A 166 6.02 25.90 -9.29
N ASN A 167 5.55 27.06 -9.76
CA ASN A 167 5.93 27.60 -11.05
C ASN A 167 7.44 27.87 -11.12
N ALA A 168 8.02 28.48 -10.09
CA ALA A 168 9.48 28.63 -9.99
C ALA A 168 10.23 27.29 -10.08
N THR A 169 9.71 26.25 -9.42
CA THR A 169 10.30 24.91 -9.44
C THR A 169 10.18 24.26 -10.81
N VAL A 170 8.99 24.31 -11.43
CA VAL A 170 8.71 23.74 -12.76
C VAL A 170 9.59 24.40 -13.82
N LEU A 171 9.71 25.72 -13.81
CA LEU A 171 10.54 26.47 -14.77
C LEU A 171 12.01 26.07 -14.69
N ASN A 172 12.52 25.81 -13.47
CA ASN A 172 13.88 25.34 -13.30
C ASN A 172 14.04 23.88 -13.73
N LEU A 173 13.09 23.00 -13.38
CA LEU A 173 13.16 21.59 -13.74
C LEU A 173 13.01 21.33 -15.24
N GLN A 174 12.09 22.02 -15.92
CA GLN A 174 11.89 21.87 -17.36
C GLN A 174 13.13 22.21 -18.19
N ARG A 175 14.02 23.08 -17.68
CA ARG A 175 15.29 23.42 -18.35
C ARG A 175 16.32 22.29 -18.33
N PHE A 176 16.36 21.51 -17.24
CA PHE A 176 17.37 20.48 -17.02
C PHE A 176 16.83 19.07 -17.28
N TYR A 177 15.53 18.85 -17.06
CA TYR A 177 14.87 17.54 -17.05
C TYR A 177 13.50 17.59 -17.75
N PRO A 178 13.45 17.61 -19.10
CA PRO A 178 12.20 17.77 -19.84
C PRO A 178 11.27 16.56 -19.78
N ASN A 179 11.78 15.38 -19.40
CA ASN A 179 11.01 14.12 -19.38
C ASN A 179 10.39 13.80 -18.02
N ILE A 180 10.49 14.69 -17.02
CA ILE A 180 9.89 14.45 -15.70
C ILE A 180 8.37 14.68 -15.78
N ASN A 181 7.62 13.71 -15.27
CA ASN A 181 6.18 13.86 -15.07
C ASN A 181 5.92 14.74 -13.84
N ILE A 182 5.14 15.81 -14.02
CA ILE A 182 4.78 16.74 -12.95
C ILE A 182 3.30 16.55 -12.60
N GLU A 183 3.07 16.19 -11.35
CA GLU A 183 1.76 15.84 -10.81
C GLU A 183 1.45 16.76 -9.64
N VAL A 184 0.30 17.42 -9.66
CA VAL A 184 -0.13 18.35 -8.62
C VAL A 184 -1.29 17.73 -7.86
N PHE A 185 -1.09 17.53 -6.57
CA PHE A 185 -2.12 17.03 -5.65
C PHE A 185 -2.74 18.21 -4.92
N ILE A 186 -3.98 18.52 -5.26
CA ILE A 186 -4.83 19.45 -4.50
C ILE A 186 -5.39 18.63 -3.34
N HIS A 187 -4.83 18.85 -2.15
CA HIS A 187 -4.98 18.01 -0.98
C HIS A 187 -5.93 18.60 0.07
N LYS A 188 -6.41 17.76 0.99
CA LYS A 188 -7.37 18.11 2.06
C LYS A 188 -8.74 18.59 1.54
N VAL A 189 -9.23 17.96 0.47
CA VAL A 189 -10.54 18.29 -0.11
C VAL A 189 -11.73 17.72 0.67
N ASP A 190 -11.50 16.97 1.74
CA ASP A 190 -12.52 16.29 2.56
C ASP A 190 -13.54 17.23 3.22
N GLY A 191 -13.14 18.43 3.61
CA GLY A 191 -14.03 19.41 4.24
C GLY A 191 -14.78 20.32 3.27
N LEU A 192 -14.61 20.13 1.95
CA LEU A 192 -15.08 21.04 0.92
C LEU A 192 -16.31 20.48 0.19
N SER A 193 -17.23 21.36 -0.21
CA SER A 193 -18.34 20.99 -1.10
C SER A 193 -17.84 20.67 -2.51
N ASP A 194 -18.57 19.84 -3.25
CA ASP A 194 -18.14 19.41 -4.59
C ASP A 194 -18.04 20.56 -5.58
N ASP A 195 -18.94 21.55 -5.51
CA ASP A 195 -18.85 22.78 -6.31
C ASP A 195 -17.56 23.55 -6.01
N TYR A 196 -17.21 23.67 -4.72
CA TYR A 196 -16.01 24.40 -4.31
C TYR A 196 -14.71 23.66 -4.69
N LYS A 197 -14.72 22.31 -4.69
CA LYS A 197 -13.59 21.51 -5.20
C LYS A 197 -13.33 21.79 -6.67
N LEU A 198 -14.38 21.83 -7.49
CA LEU A 198 -14.29 22.10 -8.92
C LEU A 198 -13.80 23.53 -9.19
N ASP A 199 -14.29 24.50 -8.42
CA ASP A 199 -13.86 25.90 -8.52
C ASP A 199 -12.38 26.06 -8.16
N ILE A 200 -11.91 25.49 -7.04
CA ILE A 200 -10.49 25.52 -6.65
C ILE A 200 -9.63 24.82 -7.70
N GLN A 201 -10.05 23.64 -8.17
CA GLN A 201 -9.30 22.92 -9.18
C GLN A 201 -9.12 23.76 -10.44
N ARG A 202 -10.21 24.39 -10.90
CA ARG A 202 -10.19 25.24 -12.10
C ARG A 202 -9.31 26.47 -11.89
N ASP A 203 -9.43 27.14 -10.76
CA ASP A 203 -8.64 28.34 -10.45
C ASP A 203 -7.14 28.02 -10.36
N ILE A 204 -6.75 26.97 -9.62
CA ILE A 204 -5.36 26.51 -9.52
C ILE A 204 -4.81 26.11 -10.91
N THR A 205 -5.61 25.38 -11.70
CA THR A 205 -5.21 24.95 -13.04
C THR A 205 -4.95 26.15 -13.95
N ILE A 206 -5.86 27.11 -14.00
CA ILE A 206 -5.73 28.32 -14.82
C ILE A 206 -4.49 29.12 -14.40
N ARG A 207 -4.31 29.38 -13.10
CA ARG A 207 -3.17 30.17 -12.61
C ARG A 207 -1.82 29.52 -12.94
N ILE A 208 -1.70 28.21 -12.75
CA ILE A 208 -0.45 27.48 -13.08
C ILE A 208 -0.21 27.49 -14.59
N GLN A 209 -1.24 27.25 -15.40
CA GLN A 209 -1.10 27.23 -16.85
C GLN A 209 -0.79 28.61 -17.42
N ASP A 210 -1.44 29.66 -16.94
CA ASP A 210 -1.21 31.04 -17.37
C ASP A 210 0.22 31.49 -17.04
N GLU A 211 0.69 31.27 -15.80
CA GLU A 211 2.06 31.62 -15.42
C GLU A 211 3.11 30.82 -16.22
N LEU A 212 2.86 29.54 -16.52
CA LEU A 212 3.77 28.74 -17.35
C LEU A 212 3.76 29.19 -18.82
N SER A 213 2.59 29.58 -19.32
CA SER A 213 2.41 30.12 -20.68
C SER A 213 3.15 31.45 -20.84
N ASP A 214 3.08 32.35 -19.85
CA ASP A 214 3.80 33.64 -19.84
C ASP A 214 5.33 33.47 -19.94
N HIS A 215 5.86 32.35 -19.45
CA HIS A 215 7.28 32.00 -19.51
C HIS A 215 7.66 31.19 -20.76
N GLY A 216 6.74 31.02 -21.72
CA GLY A 216 7.00 30.38 -23.01
C GLY A 216 6.79 28.86 -23.04
N PHE A 217 6.16 28.28 -22.02
CA PHE A 217 5.78 26.86 -22.00
C PHE A 217 4.29 26.69 -22.31
N GLU A 218 3.93 26.80 -23.58
CA GLU A 218 2.58 26.48 -24.06
C GLU A 218 2.35 24.95 -23.95
N ASN A 219 1.62 24.51 -22.91
CA ASN A 219 1.28 23.11 -22.59
C ASN A 219 2.37 22.31 -21.85
N ALA A 220 2.87 22.82 -20.73
CA ALA A 220 3.61 21.98 -19.79
C ALA A 220 2.76 20.75 -19.37
N PRO A 221 3.32 19.52 -19.32
CA PRO A 221 2.59 18.29 -19.00
C PRO A 221 2.33 18.18 -17.49
N VAL A 222 1.56 19.12 -16.94
CA VAL A 222 1.14 19.14 -15.54
C VAL A 222 -0.23 18.48 -15.43
N THR A 223 -0.33 17.46 -14.57
CA THR A 223 -1.59 16.77 -14.30
C THR A 223 -2.05 17.08 -12.88
N PHE A 224 -3.36 17.29 -12.71
CA PHE A 224 -3.97 17.70 -11.44
C PHE A 224 -4.84 16.57 -10.87
N HIS A 225 -4.74 16.34 -9.56
CA HIS A 225 -5.53 15.35 -8.83
C HIS A 225 -6.11 15.94 -7.55
N LEU A 226 -7.40 15.69 -7.30
CA LEU A 226 -8.05 16.00 -6.03
C LEU A 226 -7.83 14.84 -5.07
N THR A 227 -7.24 15.10 -3.91
CA THR A 227 -6.82 14.04 -2.99
C THR A 227 -7.21 14.34 -1.54
N SER A 228 -7.56 13.30 -0.80
CA SER A 228 -7.69 13.34 0.66
C SER A 228 -7.18 12.04 1.24
N ILE A 229 -6.61 12.08 2.45
CA ILE A 229 -6.17 10.88 3.18
C ILE A 229 -7.34 10.11 3.82
N TYR A 230 -8.51 10.73 3.95
CA TYR A 230 -9.70 10.09 4.54
C TYR A 230 -10.49 9.26 3.52
N ASN A 231 -10.29 9.54 2.23
CA ASN A 231 -10.95 8.85 1.14
C ASN A 231 -9.91 8.08 0.32
N HIS A 232 -10.39 7.23 -0.56
CA HIS A 232 -9.56 6.41 -1.43
C HIS A 232 -8.88 7.18 -2.57
N SER A 233 -9.20 8.47 -2.76
CA SER A 233 -8.76 9.28 -3.91
C SER A 233 -7.25 9.48 -3.94
N ILE A 234 -6.58 9.47 -2.79
CA ILE A 234 -5.11 9.54 -2.74
C ILE A 234 -4.47 8.33 -3.42
N PHE A 235 -5.00 7.12 -3.18
CA PHE A 235 -4.50 5.90 -3.79
C PHE A 235 -4.78 5.86 -5.29
N GLU A 236 -5.94 6.35 -5.72
CA GLU A 236 -6.27 6.48 -7.15
C GLU A 236 -5.30 7.44 -7.85
N ALA A 237 -5.00 8.60 -7.24
CA ALA A 237 -4.05 9.56 -7.76
C ALA A 237 -2.65 8.92 -7.89
N PHE A 238 -2.15 8.26 -6.84
CA PHE A 238 -0.87 7.54 -6.90
C PHE A 238 -0.86 6.46 -7.98
N SER A 239 -1.97 5.76 -8.18
CA SER A 239 -2.10 4.73 -9.22
C SER A 239 -1.91 5.32 -10.60
N LYS A 240 -2.51 6.49 -10.89
CA LYS A 240 -2.29 7.22 -12.15
C LYS A 240 -0.85 7.71 -12.30
N VAL A 241 -0.22 8.16 -11.22
CA VAL A 241 1.20 8.58 -11.25
C VAL A 241 2.11 7.40 -11.57
N ILE A 242 1.93 6.27 -10.89
CA ILE A 242 2.75 5.07 -11.08
C ILE A 242 2.53 4.44 -12.45
N GLN A 243 1.30 4.48 -12.97
CA GLN A 243 0.99 4.06 -14.34
C GLN A 243 1.87 4.74 -15.38
N LYS A 244 2.07 6.05 -15.26
CA LYS A 244 2.95 6.82 -16.17
C LYS A 244 4.43 6.43 -16.06
N LEU A 245 4.83 5.77 -14.97
CA LEU A 245 6.20 5.28 -14.76
C LEU A 245 6.44 3.88 -15.32
N ILE A 246 5.38 3.12 -15.58
CA ILE A 246 5.50 1.74 -16.07
C ILE A 246 5.78 1.77 -17.59
N PRO A 247 6.94 1.25 -18.04
CA PRO A 247 7.17 1.10 -19.46
C PRO A 247 6.19 0.08 -20.05
N GLN A 248 5.68 0.37 -21.25
CA GLN A 248 4.78 -0.53 -22.00
C GLN A 248 3.42 -0.81 -21.34
N LEU A 249 2.89 0.12 -20.52
CA LEU A 249 1.56 0.05 -19.90
C LEU A 249 0.45 -0.38 -20.88
N GLY A 250 0.47 0.14 -22.12
CA GLY A 250 -0.55 -0.19 -23.12
C GLY A 250 -0.67 -1.69 -23.46
N THR A 251 0.38 -2.49 -23.24
CA THR A 251 0.31 -3.95 -23.39
C THR A 251 -0.51 -4.58 -22.26
N LEU A 252 -0.28 -4.16 -21.01
CA LEU A 252 -1.03 -4.62 -19.84
C LEU A 252 -2.50 -4.21 -19.95
N GLU A 253 -2.77 -2.97 -20.35
CA GLU A 253 -4.14 -2.49 -20.59
C GLU A 253 -4.85 -3.30 -21.67
N ALA A 254 -4.15 -3.65 -22.76
CA ALA A 254 -4.70 -4.49 -23.82
C ALA A 254 -5.00 -5.92 -23.33
N MET A 255 -4.11 -6.51 -22.52
CA MET A 255 -4.34 -7.83 -21.90
C MET A 255 -5.57 -7.81 -20.99
N LEU A 256 -5.69 -6.82 -20.10
CA LEU A 256 -6.85 -6.67 -19.21
C LEU A 256 -8.14 -6.39 -19.98
N THR A 257 -8.07 -5.55 -21.02
CA THR A 257 -9.23 -5.25 -21.87
C THR A 257 -9.71 -6.51 -22.61
N ASN A 258 -8.80 -7.35 -23.10
CA ASN A 258 -9.15 -8.62 -23.73
C ASN A 258 -9.75 -9.61 -22.72
N LEU A 259 -9.24 -9.63 -21.48
CA LEU A 259 -9.81 -10.42 -20.39
C LEU A 259 -11.24 -9.99 -20.09
N CYS A 260 -11.49 -8.68 -19.93
CA CYS A 260 -12.82 -8.14 -19.68
C CYS A 260 -13.80 -8.51 -20.80
N ARG A 261 -13.38 -8.43 -22.06
CA ARG A 261 -14.20 -8.81 -23.22
C ARG A 261 -14.55 -10.30 -23.25
N THR A 262 -13.60 -11.17 -22.92
CA THR A 262 -13.76 -12.63 -23.01
C THR A 262 -14.55 -13.19 -21.83
N CYS A 263 -14.26 -12.72 -20.62
CA CYS A 263 -14.88 -13.17 -19.37
C CYS A 263 -16.16 -12.39 -19.00
N ARG A 264 -16.55 -11.38 -19.80
CA ARG A 264 -17.67 -10.48 -19.52
C ARG A 264 -17.53 -9.75 -18.17
N PHE A 265 -16.32 -9.34 -17.84
CA PHE A 265 -16.11 -8.45 -16.70
C PHE A 265 -16.61 -7.04 -17.03
N GLU A 266 -17.17 -6.38 -16.01
CA GLU A 266 -17.49 -4.96 -16.06
C GLU A 266 -16.19 -4.14 -15.95
N LYS A 267 -15.29 -4.56 -15.05
CA LYS A 267 -14.04 -3.87 -14.75
C LYS A 267 -12.98 -4.84 -14.25
N ALA A 268 -11.71 -4.59 -14.55
CA ALA A 268 -10.60 -5.37 -14.00
C ALA A 268 -9.42 -4.47 -13.64
N TYR A 269 -8.86 -4.70 -12.45
CA TYR A 269 -7.75 -3.96 -11.88
C TYR A 269 -6.63 -4.92 -11.49
N LEU A 270 -5.39 -4.54 -11.78
CA LEU A 270 -4.21 -5.21 -11.27
C LEU A 270 -3.65 -4.39 -10.10
N PHE A 271 -3.82 -4.87 -8.88
CA PHE A 271 -3.44 -4.21 -7.64
C PHE A 271 -2.10 -4.67 -7.09
N ASP A 272 -1.35 -3.75 -6.48
CA ASP A 272 -0.35 -4.06 -5.46
C ASP A 272 -1.05 -4.21 -4.11
N VAL A 273 -0.97 -5.40 -3.52
CA VAL A 273 -1.69 -5.79 -2.30
C VAL A 273 -1.25 -4.97 -1.08
N LEU A 274 0.02 -4.54 -1.02
CA LEU A 274 0.54 -3.81 0.14
C LEU A 274 0.17 -2.32 0.09
N SER A 275 0.36 -1.68 -1.06
CA SER A 275 0.12 -0.24 -1.21
C SER A 275 -1.32 0.11 -1.61
N LYS A 276 -2.11 -0.88 -2.02
CA LYS A 276 -3.46 -0.75 -2.62
C LYS A 276 -3.47 0.04 -3.92
N ILE A 277 -2.31 0.29 -4.52
CA ILE A 277 -2.19 1.03 -5.77
C ILE A 277 -2.48 0.08 -6.93
N TYR A 278 -3.33 0.49 -7.87
CA TYR A 278 -3.50 -0.29 -9.11
C TYR A 278 -2.46 0.10 -10.15
N ILE A 279 -1.83 -0.92 -10.72
CA ILE A 279 -0.74 -0.83 -11.69
C ILE A 279 -1.30 -0.68 -13.09
N ALA A 280 -2.38 -1.39 -13.38
CA ALA A 280 -3.03 -1.37 -14.68
C ALA A 280 -4.53 -1.58 -14.48
N THR A 281 -5.32 -1.02 -15.39
CA THR A 281 -6.76 -1.21 -15.50
C THR A 281 -7.11 -1.43 -16.96
N ASP A 282 -8.28 -2.00 -17.23
CA ASP A 282 -8.84 -2.01 -18.58
C ASP A 282 -9.18 -0.59 -19.10
N SER A 283 -9.42 -0.48 -20.41
CA SER A 283 -9.69 0.80 -21.09
C SER A 283 -10.99 1.50 -20.69
N ALA A 284 -11.91 0.85 -19.96
CA ALA A 284 -13.10 1.54 -19.47
C ALA A 284 -12.70 2.66 -18.50
N THR A 285 -13.50 3.72 -18.42
CA THR A 285 -13.26 4.78 -17.44
C THR A 285 -13.23 4.19 -16.03
N ALA A 286 -12.17 4.44 -15.28
CA ALA A 286 -12.10 4.03 -13.88
C ALA A 286 -13.19 4.79 -13.10
N ASP A 287 -13.99 4.04 -12.38
CA ASP A 287 -15.00 4.57 -11.47
C ASP A 287 -14.48 4.47 -10.04
N MET A 288 -14.63 5.55 -9.30
CA MET A 288 -14.15 5.67 -7.94
C MET A 288 -14.83 4.64 -7.03
N ALA A 289 -16.14 4.45 -7.17
CA ALA A 289 -16.87 3.48 -6.34
C ALA A 289 -16.41 2.04 -6.60
N SER A 290 -16.16 1.70 -7.87
CA SER A 290 -15.60 0.40 -8.24
C SER A 290 -14.21 0.16 -7.65
N TYR A 291 -13.37 1.20 -7.61
CA TYR A 291 -12.05 1.14 -6.97
C TYR A 291 -12.16 0.94 -5.45
N GLU A 292 -13.03 1.70 -4.76
CA GLU A 292 -13.25 1.59 -3.32
C GLU A 292 -13.66 0.17 -2.90
N ILE A 293 -14.64 -0.40 -3.61
CA ILE A 293 -15.10 -1.76 -3.35
C ILE A 293 -13.98 -2.79 -3.54
N CYS A 294 -13.15 -2.64 -4.58
CA CYS A 294 -12.03 -3.55 -4.82
C CYS A 294 -10.93 -3.42 -3.77
N SER A 295 -10.63 -2.19 -3.34
CA SER A 295 -9.64 -1.88 -2.30
C SER A 295 -10.06 -2.49 -0.95
N ASP A 296 -11.30 -2.25 -0.53
CA ASP A 296 -11.84 -2.81 0.72
C ASP A 296 -11.90 -4.35 0.67
N TYR A 297 -12.18 -4.92 -0.51
CA TYR A 297 -12.19 -6.36 -0.68
C TYR A 297 -10.79 -6.99 -0.47
N ILE A 298 -9.72 -6.33 -0.92
CA ILE A 298 -8.35 -6.79 -0.66
C ILE A 298 -8.08 -6.83 0.85
N ASP A 299 -8.46 -5.78 1.60
CA ASP A 299 -8.28 -5.77 3.06
C ASP A 299 -9.00 -6.92 3.73
N VAL A 300 -10.27 -7.18 3.36
CA VAL A 300 -11.04 -8.30 3.91
C VAL A 300 -10.34 -9.63 3.67
N ILE A 301 -9.78 -9.86 2.48
CA ILE A 301 -9.05 -11.09 2.17
C ILE A 301 -7.76 -11.19 2.97
N ILE A 302 -7.02 -10.10 3.12
CA ILE A 302 -5.80 -10.07 3.92
C ILE A 302 -6.12 -10.32 5.41
N ASP A 303 -7.11 -9.64 5.98
CA ASP A 303 -7.52 -9.83 7.37
C ASP A 303 -7.97 -11.28 7.63
N ILE A 304 -8.77 -11.87 6.74
CA ILE A 304 -9.18 -13.28 6.84
C ILE A 304 -7.96 -14.20 6.75
N THR A 305 -7.03 -13.92 5.84
CA THR A 305 -5.82 -14.72 5.65
C THR A 305 -4.86 -14.59 6.83
N GLU A 306 -4.77 -13.42 7.45
CA GLU A 306 -3.97 -13.22 8.66
C GLU A 306 -4.55 -14.00 9.84
N VAL A 307 -5.88 -13.96 10.03
CA VAL A 307 -6.57 -14.66 11.11
C VAL A 307 -6.55 -16.18 10.93
N TYR A 308 -6.83 -16.68 9.72
CA TYR A 308 -7.04 -18.11 9.47
C TYR A 308 -5.93 -18.79 8.67
N GLY A 309 -5.25 -18.07 7.77
CA GLY A 309 -4.19 -18.62 6.92
C GLY A 309 -2.92 -18.96 7.69
N SER A 310 -2.64 -18.23 8.78
CA SER A 310 -1.50 -18.47 9.65
C SER A 310 -1.78 -19.43 10.81
N TRP A 311 -3.01 -19.96 10.94
CA TRP A 311 -3.43 -20.77 12.09
C TRP A 311 -2.43 -21.91 12.32
N PRO A 312 -1.57 -21.83 13.36
CA PRO A 312 -0.48 -22.77 13.53
C PRO A 312 -1.09 -24.12 13.91
N ARG A 313 -1.19 -25.01 12.92
CA ARG A 313 -1.60 -26.39 13.16
C ARG A 313 -0.56 -27.01 14.09
N SER A 314 -1.00 -27.39 15.29
CA SER A 314 -0.13 -28.09 16.24
C SER A 314 0.46 -29.34 15.59
N ASP A 315 1.67 -29.74 15.98
CA ASP A 315 2.31 -30.95 15.43
C ASP A 315 1.45 -32.21 15.62
N GLY A 316 0.61 -32.24 16.66
CA GLY A 316 -0.37 -33.29 16.88
C GLY A 316 -1.54 -33.27 15.88
N GLN A 317 -1.99 -32.10 15.43
CA GLN A 317 -3.02 -31.96 14.40
C GLN A 317 -2.46 -32.22 13.00
N ARG A 318 -1.23 -31.79 12.71
CA ARG A 318 -0.55 -32.13 11.44
C ARG A 318 -0.41 -33.64 11.27
N LYS A 319 0.09 -34.35 12.29
CA LYS A 319 0.19 -35.81 12.27
C LYS A 319 -1.16 -36.52 12.13
N ARG A 320 -2.26 -35.93 12.60
CA ARG A 320 -3.63 -36.47 12.42
C ARG A 320 -4.16 -36.26 11.01
N LEU A 321 -3.80 -35.15 10.36
CA LEU A 321 -4.18 -34.86 8.96
C LEU A 321 -3.34 -35.66 7.96
N GLU A 322 -2.09 -35.98 8.32
CA GLU A 322 -1.19 -36.85 7.53
C GLU A 322 -1.40 -38.34 7.81
N ALA A 323 -2.36 -38.69 8.68
CA ALA A 323 -2.71 -40.08 8.98
C ALA A 323 -3.64 -40.67 7.90
N GLU A 324 -4.01 -41.94 8.06
CA GLU A 324 -4.95 -42.61 7.18
C GLU A 324 -6.32 -41.89 7.15
N PRO A 325 -6.97 -41.78 5.98
CA PRO A 325 -6.74 -42.57 4.76
C PRO A 325 -5.85 -41.90 3.70
N TRP A 326 -5.47 -40.63 3.86
CA TRP A 326 -4.79 -39.88 2.80
C TRP A 326 -3.27 -40.04 2.80
N ASN A 327 -2.62 -40.25 3.97
CA ASN A 327 -1.17 -40.48 4.12
C ASN A 327 -0.27 -39.54 3.30
N ALA A 328 -0.75 -38.34 2.97
CA ALA A 328 -0.04 -37.31 2.21
C ALA A 328 0.37 -36.20 3.18
N LYS A 329 1.50 -35.54 2.92
CA LYS A 329 1.90 -34.37 3.71
C LYS A 329 0.84 -33.29 3.60
N VAL A 330 0.62 -32.53 4.67
CA VAL A 330 -0.37 -31.43 4.67
C VAL A 330 -0.11 -30.43 3.53
N GLU A 331 1.16 -30.27 3.14
CA GLU A 331 1.62 -29.43 2.03
C GLU A 331 1.10 -29.93 0.66
N ASP A 332 1.05 -31.26 0.47
CA ASP A 332 0.59 -31.91 -0.76
C ASP A 332 -0.94 -32.08 -0.81
N GLN A 333 -1.62 -31.82 0.32
CA GLN A 333 -3.09 -31.83 0.43
C GLN A 333 -3.75 -30.52 -0.01
N VAL A 334 -2.95 -29.47 -0.25
CA VAL A 334 -3.44 -28.16 -0.70
C VAL A 334 -3.73 -28.24 -2.21
N ALA A 335 -5.00 -28.11 -2.60
CA ALA A 335 -5.42 -28.22 -4.00
C ALA A 335 -4.99 -27.02 -4.86
N CYS A 336 -4.89 -25.83 -4.27
CA CYS A 336 -4.45 -24.60 -4.95
C CYS A 336 -3.37 -23.91 -4.12
N ASN A 337 -2.18 -23.73 -4.70
CA ASN A 337 -1.04 -23.08 -4.04
C ASN A 337 -1.12 -21.55 -4.01
N TRP A 338 -2.18 -21.00 -4.58
CA TRP A 338 -2.36 -19.58 -4.84
C TRP A 338 -3.73 -19.15 -4.32
N ALA A 339 -3.84 -17.90 -3.87
CA ALA A 339 -5.08 -17.38 -3.32
C ALA A 339 -6.10 -17.06 -4.43
N GLU A 340 -7.25 -17.72 -4.37
CA GLU A 340 -8.42 -17.43 -5.19
C GLU A 340 -9.59 -17.13 -4.26
N SER A 341 -10.30 -16.03 -4.52
CA SER A 341 -11.52 -15.71 -3.77
C SER A 341 -12.56 -15.09 -4.67
N CYS A 342 -13.80 -15.58 -4.59
CA CYS A 342 -14.94 -14.98 -5.24
C CYS A 342 -15.97 -14.59 -4.17
N MET A 343 -16.35 -13.32 -4.15
CA MET A 343 -17.39 -12.78 -3.27
C MET A 343 -18.56 -12.29 -4.13
N VAL A 344 -19.79 -12.45 -3.66
CA VAL A 344 -20.97 -11.86 -4.30
C VAL A 344 -21.59 -10.88 -3.32
N LEU A 345 -21.67 -9.61 -3.72
CA LEU A 345 -22.34 -8.58 -2.91
C LEU A 345 -23.86 -8.74 -3.04
N HIS A 346 -24.54 -8.88 -1.91
CA HIS A 346 -25.99 -9.11 -1.84
C HIS A 346 -26.81 -8.00 -2.52
N ASP A 347 -26.36 -6.74 -2.39
CA ASP A 347 -27.15 -5.58 -2.81
C ASP A 347 -27.07 -5.27 -4.31
N SER A 348 -26.03 -5.75 -5.00
CA SER A 348 -25.81 -5.48 -6.42
C SER A 348 -25.79 -6.71 -7.31
N GLN A 349 -25.86 -7.93 -6.73
CA GLN A 349 -25.70 -9.21 -7.44
C GLN A 349 -24.48 -9.28 -8.38
N ARG A 350 -23.48 -8.43 -8.15
CA ARG A 350 -22.24 -8.40 -8.92
C ARG A 350 -21.18 -9.25 -8.20
N PRO A 351 -20.70 -10.34 -8.81
CA PRO A 351 -19.57 -11.10 -8.28
C PRO A 351 -18.28 -10.29 -8.41
N ILE A 352 -17.46 -10.29 -7.37
CA ILE A 352 -16.10 -9.77 -7.36
C ILE A 352 -15.16 -10.95 -7.21
N MET A 353 -14.26 -11.09 -8.17
CA MET A 353 -13.24 -12.12 -8.19
C MET A 353 -11.88 -11.49 -7.83
N LEU A 354 -11.15 -12.13 -6.93
CA LEU A 354 -9.75 -11.84 -6.63
C LEU A 354 -8.91 -13.07 -6.95
N ARG A 355 -7.83 -12.85 -7.70
CA ARG A 355 -6.85 -13.85 -8.09
C ARG A 355 -5.45 -13.33 -7.80
N GLU A 356 -4.67 -14.08 -7.02
CA GLU A 356 -3.24 -13.80 -6.83
C GLU A 356 -2.47 -13.99 -8.15
N VAL A 357 -1.61 -13.04 -8.50
CA VAL A 357 -0.72 -13.08 -9.68
C VAL A 357 0.72 -13.35 -9.25
N ASP A 358 1.21 -12.60 -8.27
CA ASP A 358 2.51 -12.73 -7.64
C ASP A 358 2.36 -12.37 -6.15
N ARG A 359 3.42 -12.56 -5.34
CA ARG A 359 3.42 -12.26 -3.91
C ARG A 359 2.94 -10.84 -3.55
N TYR A 360 3.15 -9.89 -4.46
CA TYR A 360 2.76 -8.49 -4.30
C TYR A 360 1.56 -8.10 -5.16
N LEU A 361 1.17 -8.92 -6.14
CA LEU A 361 0.17 -8.55 -7.14
C LEU A 361 -1.09 -9.40 -7.05
N ALA A 362 -2.24 -8.73 -7.08
CA ALA A 362 -3.54 -9.37 -7.19
C ALA A 362 -4.35 -8.77 -8.33
N LEU A 363 -4.98 -9.63 -9.13
CA LEU A 363 -5.99 -9.24 -10.10
C LEU A 363 -7.35 -9.24 -9.41
N VAL A 364 -8.04 -8.10 -9.43
CA VAL A 364 -9.40 -7.97 -8.92
C VAL A 364 -10.32 -7.58 -10.07
N ALA A 365 -11.39 -8.35 -10.28
CA ALA A 365 -12.33 -8.14 -11.36
C ALA A 365 -13.77 -8.12 -10.87
N ILE A 366 -14.55 -7.16 -11.38
CA ILE A 366 -15.99 -7.04 -11.15
C ILE A 366 -16.68 -7.72 -12.32
N MET A 367 -17.47 -8.77 -12.03
CA MET A 367 -18.18 -9.56 -13.02
C MET A 367 -19.59 -9.01 -13.24
N LYS A 368 -20.13 -9.19 -14.46
CA LYS A 368 -21.54 -8.91 -14.75
C LYS A 368 -22.44 -10.00 -14.19
N GLU A 369 -23.71 -9.66 -13.96
CA GLU A 369 -24.79 -10.62 -13.67
C GLU A 369 -24.76 -11.80 -14.68
N ASP A 370 -25.09 -13.00 -14.22
CA ASP A 370 -25.06 -14.28 -14.96
C ASP A 370 -23.67 -14.79 -15.40
N SER A 371 -22.59 -14.06 -15.13
CA SER A 371 -21.23 -14.54 -15.47
C SER A 371 -20.76 -15.68 -14.56
N TYR A 372 -21.42 -15.89 -13.42
CA TYR A 372 -21.09 -16.93 -12.45
C TYR A 372 -21.29 -18.34 -13.00
N ASP A 373 -22.28 -18.55 -13.89
CA ASP A 373 -22.56 -19.84 -14.50
C ASP A 373 -21.40 -20.38 -15.37
N ARG A 374 -20.47 -19.50 -15.76
CA ARG A 374 -19.31 -19.82 -16.61
C ARG A 374 -17.99 -19.72 -15.86
N MET A 375 -18.00 -19.81 -14.52
CA MET A 375 -16.80 -19.69 -13.69
C MET A 375 -15.61 -20.56 -14.15
N PRO A 376 -15.80 -21.82 -14.61
CA PRO A 376 -14.66 -22.61 -15.10
C PRO A 376 -13.94 -22.01 -16.31
N LEU A 377 -14.69 -21.39 -17.24
CA LEU A 377 -14.11 -20.70 -18.40
C LEU A 377 -13.43 -19.40 -17.97
N VAL A 378 -14.01 -18.70 -17.00
CA VAL A 378 -13.44 -17.48 -16.43
C VAL A 378 -12.09 -17.80 -15.77
N ASN A 379 -12.03 -18.82 -14.92
CA ASN A 379 -10.81 -19.22 -14.24
C ASN A 379 -9.72 -19.64 -15.24
N MET A 380 -10.07 -20.39 -16.29
CA MET A 380 -9.11 -20.78 -17.33
C MET A 380 -8.52 -19.57 -18.07
N ASN A 381 -9.35 -18.58 -18.40
CA ASN A 381 -8.89 -17.37 -19.08
C ASN A 381 -8.07 -16.46 -18.15
N VAL A 382 -8.49 -16.35 -16.89
CA VAL A 382 -7.77 -15.60 -15.86
C VAL A 382 -6.39 -16.22 -15.64
N GLU A 383 -6.31 -17.55 -15.54
CA GLU A 383 -5.04 -18.28 -15.42
C GLU A 383 -4.08 -17.98 -16.59
N ALA A 384 -4.59 -17.99 -17.82
CA ALA A 384 -3.79 -17.65 -19.00
C ALA A 384 -3.27 -16.21 -18.96
N VAL A 385 -4.08 -15.26 -18.46
CA VAL A 385 -3.65 -13.86 -18.31
C VAL A 385 -2.65 -13.70 -17.18
N VAL A 386 -2.85 -14.37 -16.04
CA VAL A 386 -1.89 -14.37 -14.91
C VAL A 386 -0.52 -14.85 -15.40
N GLN A 387 -0.48 -15.96 -16.15
CA GLN A 387 0.76 -16.47 -16.73
C GLN A 387 1.40 -15.47 -17.71
N GLY A 388 0.61 -14.86 -18.59
CA GLY A 388 1.10 -13.85 -19.53
C GLY A 388 1.62 -12.57 -18.85
N VAL A 389 1.00 -12.16 -17.75
CA VAL A 389 1.44 -11.01 -16.93
C VAL A 389 2.76 -11.33 -16.22
N THR A 390 2.91 -12.54 -15.66
CA THR A 390 4.16 -12.99 -15.06
C THR A 390 5.30 -13.02 -16.08
N GLU A 391 5.07 -13.57 -17.28
CA GLU A 391 6.06 -13.58 -18.36
C GLU A 391 6.43 -12.17 -18.83
N PHE A 392 5.43 -11.29 -18.99
CA PHE A 392 5.66 -9.88 -19.34
C PHE A 392 6.60 -9.20 -18.35
N PHE A 393 6.45 -9.48 -17.05
CA PHE A 393 7.29 -8.89 -16.02
C PHE A 393 8.67 -9.52 -15.92
N GLU A 394 8.83 -10.82 -16.19
CA GLU A 394 10.16 -11.45 -16.28
C GLU A 394 10.99 -10.84 -17.41
N ILE A 395 10.38 -10.66 -18.58
CA ILE A 395 11.02 -10.02 -19.74
C ILE A 395 11.40 -8.58 -19.40
N THR A 396 10.50 -7.83 -18.77
CA THR A 396 10.71 -6.42 -18.42
C THR A 396 11.79 -6.25 -17.34
N LYS A 397 11.87 -7.17 -16.36
CA LYS A 397 12.93 -7.20 -15.34
C LYS A 397 14.30 -7.54 -15.93
N SER A 398 14.35 -8.42 -16.94
CA SER A 398 15.61 -8.85 -17.58
C SER A 398 16.29 -7.78 -18.45
N ARG A 399 15.54 -6.74 -18.86
CA ARG A 399 15.98 -5.77 -19.86
C ARG A 399 16.61 -4.49 -19.28
N LYS A 400 17.05 -4.52 -18.01
CA LYS A 400 17.82 -3.44 -17.37
C LYS A 400 19.32 -3.67 -17.42
#